data_AF-A0A1U7GRI7-F1
#
_entry.id   AF-A0A1U7GRI7-F1
#
_cell.length_a   1.000
_cell.length_b   1.000
_cell.length_c   1.000
_cell.angle_alpha   90.00
_cell.angle_beta   90.00
_cell.angle_gamma   90.00
#
_symmetry.space_group_name_H-M   'P 1'
#
loop_
_entity.id
_entity.type
_entity.pdbx_description
1 polymer ?
#
loop_
_entity_poly.entity_id
_entity_poly.type
_entity_poly.pdbx_seq_one_letter_code
_entity_poly.pdbx_strand_id
1 'polypeptide(L)'
;MGDYLRLLTADDRDVPLASLQRAVPFGAVWSVDHPGMLGNYLAIGPEAEDLHDVWATIERNPVGPNTLGAEEVAEFIDSLESGGPPSASRWLADYLERVREIYAIRIYPESIGRRPEAIDAVYAVRSALRDEVGGVGQWDDHGFTNEDDRLVWVGASARLKGRTDAAILDESTGLWVPVELDLDDPRARAAFLRGELPEPGRPARRG
;
A
#
# COMPACT_ATOMS: atom_id res chain seq x y z
N MET A 1 1.16 14.44 -11.68
CA MET A 1 0.39 13.26 -11.22
C MET A 1 1.04 12.85 -9.92
N GLY A 2 0.30 12.85 -8.81
CA GLY A 2 0.89 12.46 -7.52
C GLY A 2 0.95 10.94 -7.45
N ASP A 3 2.02 10.41 -6.86
CA ASP A 3 2.11 8.98 -6.59
C ASP A 3 1.33 8.71 -5.30
N TYR A 4 0.32 7.83 -5.37
CA TYR A 4 -0.44 7.45 -4.19
C TYR A 4 0.06 6.12 -3.63
N LEU A 5 0.15 6.12 -2.30
CA LEU A 5 0.26 4.94 -1.48
C LEU A 5 -1.04 4.77 -0.70
N ARG A 6 -1.74 3.67 -0.94
CA ARG A 6 -2.99 3.37 -0.25
C ARG A 6 -2.79 2.24 0.77
N LEU A 7 -3.49 2.35 1.88
CA LEU A 7 -3.75 1.25 2.81
C LEU A 7 -5.25 1.00 2.80
N LEU A 8 -5.65 -0.18 2.33
CA LEU A 8 -7.03 -0.63 2.28
C LEU A 8 -7.28 -1.51 3.49
N THR A 9 -8.23 -1.15 4.35
CA THR A 9 -8.53 -1.90 5.57
C THR A 9 -10.01 -2.24 5.69
N ALA A 10 -10.28 -3.42 6.26
CA ALA A 10 -11.62 -3.83 6.68
C ALA A 10 -12.02 -3.28 8.06
N ASP A 11 -11.13 -2.53 8.72
CA ASP A 11 -11.31 -1.97 10.05
C ASP A 11 -11.43 -0.44 9.96
N ASP A 12 -12.62 0.07 10.26
CA ASP A 12 -12.97 1.50 10.22
C ASP A 12 -12.73 2.22 11.55
N ARG A 13 -11.99 1.60 12.49
CA ARG A 13 -11.59 2.27 13.73
C ARG A 13 -10.78 3.53 13.46
N ASP A 14 -11.10 4.58 14.20
CA ASP A 14 -10.35 5.82 14.18
C ASP A 14 -8.93 5.61 14.74
N VAL A 15 -7.93 5.92 13.91
CA VAL A 15 -6.52 5.95 14.35
C VAL A 15 -6.23 7.29 15.02
N PRO A 16 -5.79 7.31 16.29
CA PRO A 16 -5.48 8.57 16.97
C PRO A 16 -4.34 9.31 16.28
N LEU A 17 -4.50 10.60 16.01
CA LEU A 17 -3.44 11.46 15.46
C LEU A 17 -2.14 11.35 16.28
N ALA A 18 -2.26 11.25 17.61
CA ALA A 18 -1.13 11.07 18.51
C ALA A 18 -0.33 9.76 18.26
N SER A 19 -0.95 8.69 17.74
CA SER A 19 -0.23 7.48 17.30
C SER A 19 0.64 7.80 16.09
N LEU A 20 0.10 8.51 15.11
CA LEU A 20 0.82 8.88 13.89
C LEU A 20 1.94 9.88 14.16
N GLN A 21 1.71 10.87 15.03
CA GLN A 21 2.72 11.82 15.48
C GLN A 21 3.91 11.13 16.17
N ARG A 22 3.64 10.11 17.01
CA ARG A 22 4.70 9.34 17.68
C ARG A 22 5.53 8.52 16.69
N ALA A 23 4.96 8.10 15.57
CA ALA A 23 5.66 7.34 14.54
C ALA A 23 6.71 8.17 13.78
N VAL A 24 6.56 9.51 13.77
CA VAL A 24 7.43 10.43 13.02
C VAL A 24 8.11 11.43 13.97
N PRO A 25 9.07 11.01 14.82
CA PRO A 25 9.75 11.93 15.74
C PRO A 25 10.72 12.92 15.06
N PHE A 26 10.90 12.80 13.74
CA PHE A 26 11.79 13.59 12.90
C PHE A 26 11.04 14.46 11.88
N GLY A 27 9.74 14.64 12.10
CA GLY A 27 8.85 15.49 11.31
C GLY A 27 7.58 15.79 12.10
N ALA A 28 6.55 16.28 11.42
CA ALA A 28 5.26 16.59 12.00
C ALA A 28 4.14 15.92 11.21
N VAL A 29 3.10 15.49 11.94
CA VAL A 29 1.82 15.05 11.39
C VAL A 29 0.73 15.89 12.06
N TRP A 30 -0.12 16.54 11.27
CA TRP A 30 -1.18 17.40 11.80
C TRP A 30 -2.47 17.28 10.98
N SER A 31 -3.58 17.59 11.63
CA SER A 31 -4.88 17.70 10.98
C SER A 31 -4.93 18.98 10.15
N VAL A 32 -5.42 18.88 8.93
CA VAL A 32 -5.70 20.05 8.09
C VAL A 32 -7.20 20.26 8.08
N ASP A 33 -7.64 21.43 8.52
CA ASP A 33 -9.05 21.80 8.47
C ASP A 33 -9.47 22.02 7.02
N HIS A 34 -10.18 21.05 6.45
CA HIS A 34 -10.94 21.26 5.22
C HIS A 34 -12.40 21.56 5.59
N PRO A 35 -12.99 22.67 5.12
CA PRO A 35 -14.39 22.98 5.38
C PRO A 35 -15.30 21.82 4.99
N GLY A 36 -16.01 21.24 5.96
CA GLY A 36 -16.92 20.10 5.77
C GLY A 36 -16.29 18.71 5.87
N MET A 37 -14.98 18.60 6.09
CA MET A 37 -14.24 17.32 6.16
C MET A 37 -13.24 17.30 7.34
N LEU A 38 -13.65 17.84 8.50
CA LEU A 38 -12.83 17.87 9.71
C LEU A 38 -12.38 16.46 10.11
N GLY A 39 -11.06 16.24 10.22
CA GLY A 39 -10.48 14.96 10.64
C GLY A 39 -10.25 13.92 9.54
N ASN A 40 -10.64 14.21 8.29
CA ASN A 40 -10.42 13.30 7.16
C ASN A 40 -9.10 13.56 6.42
N TYR A 41 -8.41 14.66 6.73
CA TYR A 41 -7.21 15.08 6.03
C TYR A 41 -6.06 15.36 6.99
N LEU A 42 -4.96 14.66 6.81
CA LEU A 42 -3.71 14.89 7.53
C LEU A 42 -2.64 15.37 6.56
N ALA A 43 -1.71 16.16 7.08
CA ALA A 43 -0.48 16.52 6.38
C ALA A 43 0.73 15.99 7.15
N ILE A 44 1.78 15.67 6.38
CA ILE A 44 3.10 15.29 6.86
C ILE A 44 4.09 16.34 6.35
N GLY A 45 4.98 16.82 7.19
CA GLY A 45 5.97 17.85 6.85
C GLY A 45 7.07 17.99 7.90
N PRO A 46 7.99 18.94 7.75
CA PRO A 46 9.07 19.16 8.72
C PRO A 46 8.55 19.80 10.01
N GLU A 47 7.60 20.73 9.88
CA GLU A 47 7.03 21.50 10.98
C GLU A 47 5.50 21.44 10.91
N ALA A 48 4.85 21.43 12.08
CA ALA A 48 3.39 21.37 12.14
C ALA A 48 2.79 22.67 11.58
N GLU A 49 1.68 22.55 10.87
CA GLU A 49 0.91 23.66 10.30
C GLU A 49 1.62 24.47 9.20
N ASP A 50 2.81 24.05 8.75
CA ASP A 50 3.46 24.62 7.56
C ASP A 50 2.82 24.07 6.28
N LEU A 51 1.93 24.87 5.68
CA LEU A 51 1.24 24.52 4.44
C LEU A 51 2.12 24.73 3.18
N HIS A 52 3.32 25.30 3.32
CA HIS A 52 4.22 25.58 2.20
C HIS A 52 5.29 24.49 1.99
N ASP A 53 5.66 23.76 3.05
CA ASP A 53 6.61 22.63 3.01
C ASP A 53 5.93 21.31 3.41
N VAL A 54 4.88 20.92 2.68
CA VAL A 54 4.21 19.62 2.88
C VAL A 54 4.94 18.53 2.09
N TRP A 55 5.21 17.40 2.75
CA TRP A 55 5.85 16.23 2.16
C TRP A 55 4.86 15.26 1.55
N ALA A 56 3.75 15.04 2.25
CA ALA A 56 2.67 14.17 1.82
C ALA A 56 1.38 14.55 2.55
N THR A 57 0.26 14.10 2.01
CA THR A 57 -1.04 14.22 2.67
C THR A 57 -1.72 12.87 2.75
N ILE A 58 -2.62 12.72 3.72
CA ILE A 58 -3.37 11.49 3.95
C ILE A 58 -4.83 11.85 3.93
N GLU A 59 -5.57 11.21 3.03
CA GLU A 59 -7.02 11.32 2.95
C GLU A 59 -7.66 10.02 3.43
N ARG A 60 -8.64 10.15 4.31
CA ARG A 60 -9.50 9.05 4.76
C ARG A 60 -10.72 8.94 3.86
N ASN A 61 -10.80 7.85 3.11
CA ASN A 61 -11.86 7.54 2.18
C ASN A 61 -12.70 6.36 2.73
N PRO A 62 -13.82 6.63 3.44
CA PRO A 62 -14.71 5.58 3.89
C PRO A 62 -15.33 4.87 2.68
N VAL A 63 -15.51 3.55 2.79
CA VAL A 63 -16.09 2.69 1.77
C VAL A 63 -17.52 2.37 2.15
N GLY A 64 -18.45 3.00 1.44
CA GLY A 64 -19.89 2.79 1.58
C GLY A 64 -20.65 3.23 0.32
N PRO A 65 -21.98 3.04 0.28
CA PRO A 65 -22.78 3.41 -0.88
C PRO A 65 -22.58 4.89 -1.27
N ASN A 66 -22.28 5.16 -2.54
CA ASN A 66 -22.05 6.50 -3.11
C ASN A 66 -20.87 7.27 -2.49
N THR A 67 -19.81 6.56 -2.07
CA THR A 67 -18.57 7.16 -1.59
C THR A 67 -17.45 7.00 -2.63
N LEU A 68 -16.47 7.92 -2.60
CA LEU A 68 -15.27 7.80 -3.44
C LEU A 68 -14.52 6.50 -3.17
N GLY A 69 -14.44 6.07 -1.89
CA GLY A 69 -13.79 4.82 -1.52
C GLY A 69 -14.46 3.59 -2.18
N ALA A 70 -15.78 3.59 -2.33
CA ALA A 70 -16.47 2.50 -3.04
C ALA A 70 -16.20 2.49 -4.55
N GLU A 71 -16.06 3.66 -5.17
CA GLU A 71 -15.66 3.78 -6.57
C GLU A 71 -14.21 3.27 -6.75
N GLU A 72 -13.27 3.68 -5.89
CA GLU A 72 -11.88 3.20 -5.91
C GLU A 72 -11.79 1.67 -5.73
N VAL A 73 -12.53 1.09 -4.78
CA VAL A 73 -12.56 -0.37 -4.58
C VAL A 73 -13.07 -1.09 -5.82
N ALA A 74 -14.12 -0.59 -6.47
CA ALA A 74 -14.66 -1.19 -7.69
C ALA A 74 -13.64 -1.16 -8.84
N GLU A 75 -12.96 -0.02 -9.03
CA GLU A 75 -11.88 0.10 -10.02
C GLU A 75 -10.73 -0.87 -9.74
N PHE A 76 -10.37 -1.06 -8.47
CA PHE A 76 -9.35 -2.04 -8.10
C PHE A 76 -9.77 -3.46 -8.44
N ILE A 77 -11.00 -3.86 -8.12
CA ILE A 77 -11.53 -5.19 -8.45
C ILE A 77 -11.47 -5.43 -9.97
N ASP A 78 -11.95 -4.47 -10.76
CA ASP A 78 -11.90 -4.55 -12.23
C ASP A 78 -10.46 -4.66 -12.75
N SER A 79 -9.51 -3.96 -12.10
CA SER A 79 -8.11 -3.99 -12.50
C SER A 79 -7.41 -5.34 -12.25
N LEU A 80 -7.93 -6.20 -11.37
CA LEU A 80 -7.29 -7.46 -11.01
C LEU A 80 -7.14 -8.43 -12.19
N GLU A 81 -7.98 -8.29 -13.22
CA GLU A 81 -7.90 -9.07 -14.46
C GLU A 81 -6.64 -8.75 -15.30
N SER A 82 -6.00 -7.60 -15.03
CA SER A 82 -4.84 -7.13 -15.79
C SER A 82 -3.50 -7.80 -15.39
N GLY A 83 -3.49 -8.66 -14.37
CA GLY A 83 -2.26 -9.31 -13.92
C GLY A 83 -2.39 -10.15 -12.66
N GLY A 84 -1.23 -10.34 -12.03
CA GLY A 84 -1.03 -11.10 -10.81
C GLY A 84 -1.31 -12.61 -10.88
N PRO A 85 -0.92 -13.35 -9.83
CA PRO A 85 -1.29 -14.74 -9.65
C PRO A 85 -2.82 -14.92 -9.55
N PRO A 86 -3.45 -15.90 -10.23
CA PRO A 86 -4.90 -16.14 -10.14
C PRO A 86 -5.43 -16.43 -8.72
N SER A 87 -4.61 -17.01 -7.85
CA SER A 87 -4.96 -17.24 -6.44
C SER A 87 -4.96 -15.94 -5.65
N ALA A 88 -3.98 -15.07 -5.88
CA ALA A 88 -3.90 -13.74 -5.27
C ALA A 88 -5.03 -12.83 -5.76
N SER A 89 -5.36 -12.83 -7.06
CA SER A 89 -6.47 -12.02 -7.59
C SER A 89 -7.81 -12.39 -6.95
N ARG A 90 -8.10 -13.69 -6.78
CA ARG A 90 -9.32 -14.14 -6.08
C ARG A 90 -9.33 -13.70 -4.63
N TRP A 91 -8.22 -13.93 -3.92
CA TRP A 91 -8.10 -13.48 -2.52
C TRP A 91 -8.25 -11.96 -2.38
N LEU A 92 -7.67 -11.18 -3.31
CA LEU A 92 -7.78 -9.73 -3.33
C LEU A 92 -9.22 -9.29 -3.58
N ALA A 93 -9.93 -9.91 -4.53
CA ALA A 93 -11.35 -9.59 -4.75
C ALA A 93 -12.16 -9.80 -3.46
N ASP A 94 -12.01 -10.95 -2.80
CA ASP A 94 -12.67 -11.26 -1.52
C ASP A 94 -12.24 -10.31 -0.38
N TYR A 95 -11.00 -9.82 -0.41
CA TYR A 95 -10.50 -8.83 0.55
C TYR A 95 -11.13 -7.45 0.29
N LEU A 96 -11.10 -7.00 -0.95
CA LEU A 96 -11.59 -5.70 -1.41
C LEU A 96 -13.07 -5.51 -1.11
N GLU A 97 -13.89 -6.56 -1.23
CA GLU A 97 -15.30 -6.54 -0.83
C GLU A 97 -15.53 -6.26 0.67
N ARG A 98 -14.51 -6.51 1.50
CA ARG A 98 -14.58 -6.29 2.96
C ARG A 98 -13.97 -4.96 3.39
N VAL A 99 -13.33 -4.22 2.47
CA VAL A 99 -12.70 -2.93 2.77
C VAL A 99 -13.78 -1.94 3.22
N ARG A 100 -13.51 -1.25 4.32
CA ARG A 100 -14.38 -0.24 4.92
C ARG A 100 -13.76 1.15 4.89
N GLU A 101 -12.44 1.23 4.76
CA GLU A 101 -11.71 2.49 4.78
C GLU A 101 -10.46 2.36 3.92
N ILE A 102 -10.16 3.43 3.17
CA ILE A 102 -8.91 3.59 2.42
C ILE A 102 -8.18 4.81 2.98
N TYR A 103 -6.95 4.62 3.45
CA TYR A 103 -6.04 5.71 3.75
C TYR A 103 -5.19 5.99 2.49
N ALA A 104 -5.53 7.05 1.77
CA ALA A 104 -4.84 7.47 0.56
C ALA A 104 -3.73 8.48 0.90
N ILE A 105 -2.49 8.00 0.92
CA ILE A 105 -1.29 8.81 1.16
C ILE A 105 -0.79 9.35 -0.17
N ARG A 106 -1.03 10.63 -0.43
CA ARG A 106 -0.51 11.32 -1.60
C ARG A 106 0.90 11.81 -1.33
N ILE A 107 1.85 11.34 -2.12
CA ILE A 107 3.24 11.73 -2.01
C ILE A 107 3.53 12.93 -2.92
N TYR A 108 4.32 13.89 -2.45
CA TYR A 108 4.83 15.00 -3.26
C TYR A 108 6.29 14.77 -3.67
N PRO A 109 6.56 14.37 -4.94
CA PRO A 109 7.91 13.99 -5.36
C PRO A 109 8.96 15.11 -5.23
N GLU A 110 8.55 16.37 -5.40
CA GLU A 110 9.45 17.52 -5.23
C GLU A 110 9.98 17.65 -3.80
N SER A 111 9.15 17.35 -2.81
CA SER A 111 9.52 17.38 -1.39
C SER A 111 10.46 16.23 -1.05
N ILE A 112 10.16 15.01 -1.53
CA ILE A 112 11.03 13.83 -1.35
C ILE A 112 12.41 14.03 -1.98
N GLY A 113 12.46 14.58 -3.21
CA GLY A 113 13.72 14.79 -3.92
C GLY A 113 14.68 15.74 -3.18
N ARG A 114 14.16 16.59 -2.31
CA ARG A 114 14.95 17.55 -1.51
C ARG A 114 15.28 17.04 -0.11
N ARG A 115 14.44 16.16 0.44
CA ARG A 115 14.46 15.72 1.83
C ARG A 115 14.27 14.21 1.92
N PRO A 116 15.34 13.42 2.03
CA PRO A 116 15.24 11.97 2.20
C PRO A 116 14.37 11.55 3.40
N GLU A 117 14.34 12.35 4.47
CA GLU A 117 13.49 12.12 5.64
C GLU A 117 11.98 12.13 5.33
N ALA A 118 11.57 12.75 4.22
CA ALA A 118 10.17 12.83 3.81
C ALA A 118 9.59 11.46 3.46
N ILE A 119 10.36 10.62 2.75
CA ILE A 119 9.89 9.28 2.40
C ILE A 119 9.87 8.36 3.64
N ASP A 120 10.86 8.51 4.54
CA ASP A 120 10.89 7.76 5.80
C ASP A 120 9.68 8.11 6.68
N ALA A 121 9.27 9.39 6.72
CA ALA A 121 8.07 9.82 7.43
C ALA A 121 6.81 9.19 6.84
N VAL A 122 6.68 9.16 5.51
CA VAL A 122 5.55 8.52 4.81
C VAL A 122 5.46 7.03 5.17
N TYR A 123 6.57 6.29 5.11
CA TYR A 123 6.58 4.87 5.49
C TYR A 123 6.29 4.66 6.97
N ALA A 124 6.80 5.50 7.85
CA ALA A 124 6.55 5.41 9.28
C ALA A 124 5.05 5.61 9.59
N VAL A 125 4.41 6.59 8.97
CA VAL A 125 2.96 6.80 9.12
C VAL A 125 2.16 5.63 8.55
N ARG A 126 2.49 5.17 7.35
CA ARG A 126 1.80 4.01 6.73
C ARG A 126 1.94 2.75 7.59
N SER A 127 3.13 2.52 8.16
CA SER A 127 3.37 1.40 9.08
C SER A 127 2.54 1.53 10.34
N ALA A 128 2.50 2.72 10.95
CA ALA A 128 1.69 2.99 12.13
C ALA A 128 0.18 2.81 11.87
N LEU A 129 -0.31 3.23 10.70
CA LEU A 129 -1.69 2.97 10.28
C LEU A 129 -1.93 1.45 10.20
N ARG A 130 -1.08 0.72 9.49
CA ARG A 130 -1.20 -0.74 9.35
C ARG A 130 -1.13 -1.47 10.69
N ASP A 131 -0.29 -1.03 11.62
CA ASP A 131 -0.20 -1.65 12.95
C ASP A 131 -1.48 -1.46 13.77
N GLU A 132 -2.19 -0.34 13.57
CA GLU A 132 -3.43 -0.02 14.29
C GLU A 132 -4.67 -0.67 13.67
N VAL A 133 -4.78 -0.67 12.33
CA VAL A 133 -6.00 -1.11 11.61
C VAL A 133 -5.78 -2.29 10.66
N GLY A 134 -4.57 -2.85 10.59
CA GLY A 134 -4.21 -3.84 9.58
C GLY A 134 -4.28 -3.25 8.17
N GLY A 135 -4.40 -4.11 7.17
CA GLY A 135 -4.68 -3.66 5.80
C GLY A 135 -3.78 -4.25 4.74
N VAL A 136 -4.25 -4.17 3.51
CA VAL A 136 -3.51 -4.44 2.27
C VAL A 136 -2.96 -3.12 1.73
N GLY A 137 -1.69 -3.11 1.33
CA GLY A 137 -1.10 -1.98 0.62
C GLY A 137 -1.45 -2.00 -0.86
N GLN A 138 -1.66 -0.83 -1.45
CA GLN A 138 -1.65 -0.63 -2.89
C GLN A 138 -0.76 0.56 -3.22
N TRP A 139 0.05 0.39 -4.26
CA TRP A 139 0.85 1.46 -4.84
C TRP A 139 0.50 1.59 -6.31
N ASP A 140 0.31 2.84 -6.74
CA ASP A 140 0.09 3.17 -8.14
C ASP A 140 1.18 2.54 -9.01
N ASP A 141 0.79 1.81 -10.04
CA ASP A 141 1.67 1.07 -10.97
C ASP A 141 2.56 -0.03 -10.34
N HIS A 142 2.54 -0.24 -9.03
CA HIS A 142 3.34 -1.27 -8.35
C HIS A 142 2.53 -2.49 -7.89
N GLY A 143 1.21 -2.35 -7.71
CA GLY A 143 0.33 -3.46 -7.38
C GLY A 143 -0.04 -3.53 -5.90
N PHE A 144 -0.36 -4.74 -5.42
CA PHE A 144 -0.91 -4.98 -4.07
C PHE A 144 0.01 -5.84 -3.21
N THR A 145 0.01 -5.54 -1.91
CA THR A 145 0.61 -6.41 -0.88
C THR A 145 -0.44 -7.25 -0.17
N ASN A 146 -0.02 -8.25 0.59
CA ASN A 146 -0.90 -8.87 1.59
C ASN A 146 -0.82 -8.14 2.93
N GLU A 147 -1.54 -8.65 3.92
CA GLU A 147 -1.56 -8.10 5.26
C GLU A 147 -0.19 -8.15 5.95
N ASP A 148 0.77 -8.96 5.48
CA ASP A 148 2.16 -9.02 5.97
C ASP A 148 3.12 -8.07 5.22
N ASP A 149 2.57 -7.19 4.38
CA ASP A 149 3.31 -6.24 3.55
C ASP A 149 4.23 -6.86 2.48
N ARG A 150 3.91 -8.09 2.03
CA ARG A 150 4.60 -8.75 0.92
C ARG A 150 3.84 -8.54 -0.37
N LEU A 151 4.54 -8.29 -1.47
CA LEU A 151 3.92 -8.17 -2.79
C LEU A 151 3.21 -9.47 -3.19
N VAL A 152 1.92 -9.39 -3.53
CA VAL A 152 1.13 -10.56 -3.94
C VAL A 152 0.49 -10.41 -5.30
N TRP A 153 0.41 -9.19 -5.83
CA TRP A 153 -0.17 -8.94 -7.15
C TRP A 153 0.53 -7.78 -7.84
N VAL A 154 0.79 -7.91 -9.14
CA VAL A 154 1.29 -6.83 -10.00
C VAL A 154 0.62 -6.92 -11.37
N GLY A 155 0.38 -5.77 -12.01
CA GLY A 155 -0.09 -5.72 -13.38
C GLY A 155 0.91 -6.39 -14.35
N ALA A 156 0.41 -7.09 -15.37
CA ALA A 156 1.27 -7.76 -16.36
C ALA A 156 2.14 -6.76 -17.16
N SER A 157 1.67 -5.51 -17.29
CA SER A 157 2.39 -4.42 -17.96
C SER A 157 3.27 -3.57 -17.01
N ALA A 158 3.25 -3.84 -15.69
CA ALA A 158 4.01 -3.08 -14.72
C ALA A 158 5.52 -3.12 -15.02
N ARG A 159 6.19 -1.97 -14.85
CA ARG A 159 7.62 -1.78 -15.17
C ARG A 159 8.53 -1.80 -13.95
N LEU A 160 8.07 -2.42 -12.88
CA LEU A 160 8.81 -2.55 -11.63
C LEU A 160 10.11 -3.32 -11.84
N LYS A 161 11.11 -2.97 -11.06
CA LYS A 161 12.46 -3.52 -11.12
C LYS A 161 13.02 -3.73 -9.73
N GLY A 162 14.10 -4.47 -9.63
CA GLY A 162 14.77 -4.77 -8.38
C GLY A 162 14.16 -5.96 -7.65
N ARG A 163 14.72 -6.20 -6.47
CA ARG A 163 14.30 -7.28 -5.59
C ARG A 163 13.29 -6.79 -4.57
N THR A 164 12.30 -7.62 -4.28
CA THR A 164 11.26 -7.30 -3.30
C THR A 164 10.79 -8.56 -2.58
N ASP A 165 10.30 -8.37 -1.36
CA ASP A 165 9.63 -9.41 -0.60
C ASP A 165 8.23 -9.62 -1.16
N ALA A 166 7.97 -10.83 -1.65
CA ALA A 166 6.71 -11.22 -2.23
C ALA A 166 6.13 -12.44 -1.51
N ALA A 167 4.88 -12.78 -1.81
CA ALA A 167 4.28 -14.02 -1.35
C ALA A 167 3.35 -14.61 -2.40
N ILE A 168 3.24 -15.94 -2.39
CA ILE A 168 2.35 -16.70 -3.27
C ILE A 168 1.37 -17.46 -2.38
N LEU A 169 0.07 -17.37 -2.67
CA LEU A 169 -0.96 -18.08 -1.93
C LEU A 169 -0.96 -19.55 -2.33
N ASP A 170 -0.65 -20.44 -1.39
CA ASP A 170 -0.87 -21.87 -1.53
C ASP A 170 -2.34 -22.18 -1.20
N GLU A 171 -3.15 -22.36 -2.24
CA GLU A 171 -4.58 -22.65 -2.11
C GLU A 171 -4.88 -23.97 -1.40
N SER A 172 -3.92 -24.90 -1.32
CA SER A 172 -4.13 -26.18 -0.64
C SER A 172 -4.10 -26.03 0.89
N THR A 173 -3.37 -25.04 1.38
CA THR A 173 -3.23 -24.75 2.82
C THR A 173 -3.92 -23.45 3.24
N GLY A 174 -4.23 -22.57 2.28
CA GLY A 174 -4.73 -21.22 2.54
C GLY A 174 -3.67 -20.27 3.09
N LEU A 175 -2.38 -20.61 2.97
CA LEU A 175 -1.28 -19.86 3.56
C LEU A 175 -0.46 -19.12 2.50
N TRP A 176 0.00 -17.93 2.87
CA TRP A 176 0.98 -17.18 2.08
C TRP A 176 2.37 -17.78 2.26
N VAL A 177 2.98 -18.17 1.15
CA VAL A 177 4.38 -18.65 1.10
C VAL A 177 5.29 -17.48 0.75
N PRO A 178 6.16 -17.02 1.66
CA PRO A 178 7.09 -15.92 1.37
C PRO A 178 8.13 -16.31 0.32
N VAL A 179 8.43 -15.39 -0.60
CA VAL A 179 9.42 -15.56 -1.66
C VAL A 179 10.19 -14.25 -1.89
N GLU A 180 11.49 -14.33 -2.17
CA GLU A 180 12.25 -13.19 -2.70
C GLU A 180 12.02 -13.13 -4.21
N LEU A 181 11.42 -12.06 -4.71
CA LEU A 181 11.13 -11.87 -6.13
C LEU A 181 12.13 -10.88 -6.74
N ASP A 182 12.88 -11.34 -7.74
CA ASP A 182 13.69 -10.47 -8.60
C ASP A 182 12.86 -10.08 -9.83
N LEU A 183 12.39 -8.83 -9.87
CA LEU A 183 11.57 -8.30 -10.96
C LEU A 183 12.37 -8.03 -12.23
N ASP A 184 13.70 -7.97 -12.14
CA ASP A 184 14.58 -7.88 -13.30
C ASP A 184 14.83 -9.25 -13.97
N ASP A 185 14.49 -10.38 -13.31
CA ASP A 185 14.47 -11.71 -13.91
C ASP A 185 13.11 -12.00 -14.56
N PRO A 186 13.00 -12.03 -15.91
CA PRO A 186 11.75 -12.28 -16.60
C PRO A 186 11.13 -13.64 -16.27
N ARG A 187 11.95 -14.64 -15.90
CA ARG A 187 11.46 -15.98 -15.54
C ARG A 187 10.83 -15.96 -14.16
N ALA A 188 11.49 -15.34 -13.18
CA ALA A 188 10.95 -15.18 -11.83
C ALA A 188 9.64 -14.38 -11.86
N ARG A 189 9.62 -13.27 -12.61
CA ARG A 189 8.40 -12.47 -12.82
C ARG A 189 7.27 -13.27 -13.47
N ALA A 190 7.57 -14.05 -14.51
CA ALA A 190 6.55 -14.86 -15.18
C ALA A 190 6.03 -16.00 -14.28
N ALA A 191 6.89 -16.62 -13.47
CA ALA A 191 6.49 -17.65 -12.50
C ALA A 191 5.57 -17.06 -11.41
N PHE A 192 5.93 -15.89 -10.89
CA PHE A 192 5.10 -15.13 -9.94
C PHE A 192 3.73 -14.81 -10.53
N LEU A 193 3.65 -14.26 -11.74
CA LEU A 193 2.38 -13.97 -12.41
C LEU A 193 1.51 -15.23 -12.65
N ARG A 194 2.10 -16.42 -12.71
CA ARG A 194 1.36 -17.69 -12.82
C ARG A 194 0.99 -18.28 -11.46
N GLY A 195 1.50 -17.75 -10.35
CA GLY A 195 1.32 -18.29 -9.00
C GLY A 195 2.11 -19.58 -8.76
N GLU A 196 3.24 -19.77 -9.45
CA GLU A 196 4.07 -20.96 -9.29
C GLU A 196 4.86 -20.87 -7.98
N LEU A 197 4.64 -21.81 -7.06
CA LEU A 197 5.43 -21.93 -5.84
C LEU A 197 6.90 -22.21 -6.17
N PRO A 198 7.87 -21.65 -5.42
CA PRO A 198 9.27 -21.98 -5.61
C PRO A 198 9.52 -23.46 -5.38
N GLU A 199 10.32 -24.08 -6.24
CA GLU A 199 10.72 -25.48 -6.01
C GLU A 199 11.50 -25.59 -4.68
N PRO A 200 11.13 -26.53 -3.81
CA PRO A 200 11.83 -26.72 -2.55
C PRO A 200 13.30 -27.07 -2.80
N GLY A 201 14.22 -26.25 -2.28
CA GLY A 201 15.64 -26.58 -2.19
C GLY A 201 16.62 -25.80 -3.07
N ARG A 202 16.21 -24.71 -3.74
CA ARG A 202 17.18 -23.81 -4.40
C ARG A 202 17.45 -22.59 -3.50
N PRO A 203 18.60 -22.54 -2.79
CA PRO A 203 18.95 -21.35 -2.02
C PRO A 203 19.08 -20.15 -2.98
N ALA A 204 18.57 -19.00 -2.54
CA ALA A 204 18.77 -17.73 -3.22
C ALA A 204 20.27 -17.56 -3.50
N ARG A 205 20.65 -17.49 -4.78
CA ARG A 205 22.02 -17.19 -5.17
C ARG A 205 22.31 -15.75 -4.74
N ARG A 206 23.00 -15.61 -3.61
CA ARG A 206 23.69 -14.37 -3.24
C ARG A 206 24.78 -14.15 -4.29
N GLY A 207 24.56 -13.18 -5.18
CA GLY A 207 25.58 -12.59 -6.03
C GLY A 207 26.18 -11.38 -5.34
#